data_AF-A0A7M4EFL0-F1
#
_entry.id   AF-A0A7M4EFL0-F1
#
_cell.length_a   1.000
_cell.length_b   1.000
_cell.length_c   1.000
_cell.angle_alpha   90.00
_cell.angle_beta   90.00
_cell.angle_gamma   90.00
#
_symmetry.space_group_name_H-M   'P 1'
#
loop_
_entity.id
_entity.type
_entity.pdbx_description
1 polymer ?
#
loop_
_entity_poly.entity_id
_entity_poly.type
_entity_poly.pdbx_seq_one_letter_code
_entity_poly.pdbx_strand_id
1 'polypeptide(L)'
;MCAASARAGDRERYARVFAACDEDSKGYLSREDFKVAVVMLFGYKPSKVEVDSVMASLQQKNSGVLLEEFLKLMTTKKSAQLYHSEIRQIFTAFDMQCRGFLTLEDFKKAFDAVTPKLPKRIIIEAFRLIRSHGRGKLIKILMVMSASKSLNLQ
;
A
#
# COMPACT_ATOMS: atom_id res chain seq x y z
N MET A 1 -13.85 -5.78 14.65
CA MET A 1 -14.34 -4.38 14.79
C MET A 1 -13.38 -3.30 14.21
N CYS A 2 -12.31 -3.63 13.46
CA CYS A 2 -11.14 -2.72 13.42
C CYS A 2 -10.87 -1.92 12.12
N ALA A 3 -11.44 -2.25 10.96
CA ALA A 3 -11.07 -1.54 9.71
C ALA A 3 -11.86 -0.23 9.49
N ALA A 4 -13.16 -0.20 9.83
CA ALA A 4 -14.01 0.97 9.62
C ALA A 4 -13.65 2.13 10.58
N SER A 5 -13.36 1.82 11.84
CA SER A 5 -12.94 2.81 12.84
C SER A 5 -11.57 3.42 12.52
N ALA A 6 -10.61 2.61 12.04
CA ALA A 6 -9.31 3.13 11.59
C ALA A 6 -9.44 4.03 10.34
N ARG A 7 -10.31 3.68 9.38
CA ARG A 7 -10.59 4.51 8.20
C ARG A 7 -11.28 5.83 8.55
N ALA A 8 -12.17 5.83 9.54
CA ALA A 8 -12.81 7.04 10.03
C ALA A 8 -11.78 7.99 10.68
N GLY A 9 -10.87 7.46 11.51
CA GLY A 9 -9.80 8.25 12.12
C GLY A 9 -8.81 8.82 11.10
N ASP A 10 -8.51 8.08 10.03
CA ASP A 10 -7.66 8.57 8.93
C ASP A 10 -8.32 9.71 8.17
N ARG A 11 -9.61 9.59 7.83
CA ARG A 11 -10.34 10.64 7.11
C ARG A 11 -10.36 11.94 7.91
N GLU A 12 -10.62 11.86 9.21
CA GLU A 12 -10.60 13.03 10.11
C GLU A 12 -9.20 13.65 10.20
N ARG A 13 -8.15 12.83 10.31
CA ARG A 13 -6.76 13.31 10.30
C ARG A 13 -6.43 14.04 9.00
N TYR A 14 -6.85 13.50 7.85
CA TYR A 14 -6.60 14.14 6.55
C TYR A 14 -7.36 15.45 6.40
N ALA A 15 -8.62 15.50 6.84
CA ALA A 15 -9.41 16.73 6.82
C ALA A 15 -8.79 17.83 7.70
N ARG A 16 -8.26 17.47 8.88
CA ARG A 16 -7.53 18.42 9.75
C ARG A 16 -6.28 18.99 9.08
N VAL A 17 -5.48 18.13 8.42
CA VAL A 17 -4.29 18.61 7.70
C VAL A 17 -4.67 19.47 6.50
N PHE A 18 -5.73 19.10 5.77
CA PHE A 18 -6.25 19.94 4.70
C PHE A 18 -6.60 21.34 5.20
N ALA A 19 -7.40 21.44 6.27
CA ALA A 19 -7.78 22.73 6.85
C ALA A 19 -6.58 23.54 7.37
N ALA A 20 -5.55 22.87 7.89
CA ALA A 20 -4.33 23.53 8.34
C ALA A 20 -3.45 24.05 7.20
N CYS A 21 -3.58 23.50 5.99
CA CYS A 21 -2.81 23.92 4.81
C CYS A 21 -3.61 24.80 3.84
N ASP A 22 -4.94 24.85 3.97
CA ASP A 22 -5.81 25.72 3.19
C ASP A 22 -5.75 27.16 3.74
N GLU A 23 -4.66 27.85 3.41
CA GLU A 23 -4.46 29.25 3.78
C GLU A 23 -5.64 30.10 3.29
N ASP A 24 -6.14 30.99 4.14
CA ASP A 24 -7.34 31.81 3.90
C ASP A 24 -8.66 31.05 3.72
N SER A 25 -8.72 29.75 4.02
CA SER A 25 -9.94 28.93 3.89
C SER A 25 -10.56 28.99 2.48
N LYS A 26 -9.72 28.90 1.45
CA LYS A 26 -10.09 28.97 0.03
C LYS A 26 -10.98 27.79 -0.40
N GLY A 27 -10.95 26.70 0.36
CA GLY A 27 -11.60 25.44 0.05
C GLY A 27 -10.77 24.53 -0.87
N TYR A 28 -9.51 24.90 -1.16
CA TYR A 28 -8.62 24.12 -2.01
C TYR A 28 -7.15 24.32 -1.64
N LEU A 29 -6.34 23.27 -1.84
CA LEU A 29 -4.89 23.36 -1.68
C LEU A 29 -4.24 23.76 -3.00
N SER A 30 -3.43 24.81 -2.97
CA SER A 30 -2.53 25.11 -4.07
C SER A 30 -1.49 24.00 -4.25
N ARG A 31 -0.67 24.13 -5.29
CA ARG A 31 0.44 23.20 -5.54
C ARG A 31 1.42 23.16 -4.36
N GLU A 32 1.69 24.30 -3.75
CA GLU A 32 2.58 24.44 -2.61
C GLU A 32 1.94 23.88 -1.34
N ASP A 33 0.69 24.23 -1.08
CA ASP A 33 -0.09 23.75 0.08
C ASP A 33 -0.21 22.23 0.09
N PHE A 34 -0.46 21.63 -1.09
CA PHE A 34 -0.52 20.19 -1.25
C PHE A 34 0.79 19.50 -0.84
N LYS A 35 1.94 20.10 -1.17
CA LYS A 35 3.26 19.55 -0.81
C LYS A 35 3.47 19.58 0.70
N VAL A 36 3.06 20.67 1.35
CA VAL A 36 3.11 20.79 2.82
C VAL A 36 2.23 19.72 3.46
N ALA A 37 1.01 19.55 2.97
CA ALA A 37 0.08 18.56 3.48
C ALA A 37 0.62 17.12 3.36
N VAL A 38 1.30 16.78 2.25
CA VAL A 38 1.96 15.47 2.08
C VAL A 38 3.09 15.27 3.10
N VAL A 39 3.90 16.31 3.34
CA VAL A 39 4.98 16.26 4.35
C VAL A 39 4.39 16.04 5.74
N MET A 40 3.32 16.76 6.10
CA MET A 40 2.66 16.61 7.42
C MET A 40 2.04 15.23 7.64
N LEU A 41 1.50 14.61 6.58
CA LEU A 41 0.84 13.31 6.69
C LEU A 41 1.81 12.12 6.63
N PHE A 42 2.79 12.18 5.74
CA PHE A 42 3.65 11.03 5.39
C PHE A 42 5.14 11.27 5.65
N GLY A 43 5.54 12.47 6.09
CA GLY A 43 6.91 12.76 6.52
C GLY A 43 7.93 12.85 5.39
N TYR A 44 7.51 12.97 4.14
CA TYR A 44 8.43 13.11 3.00
C TYR A 44 7.96 14.17 2.01
N LYS A 45 8.92 14.77 1.29
CA LYS A 45 8.65 15.78 0.27
C LYS A 45 8.30 15.09 -1.06
N PRO A 46 7.10 15.30 -1.62
CA PRO A 46 6.75 14.71 -2.91
C PRO A 46 7.60 15.29 -4.04
N SER A 47 7.94 14.44 -5.02
CA SER A 47 8.74 14.83 -6.18
C SER A 47 7.95 15.72 -7.14
N LYS A 48 8.64 16.44 -8.04
CA LYS A 48 7.98 17.23 -9.08
C LYS A 48 7.03 16.38 -9.92
N VAL A 49 7.47 15.19 -10.33
CA VAL A 49 6.68 14.24 -11.15
C VAL A 49 5.44 13.76 -10.39
N GLU A 50 5.55 13.48 -9.10
CA GLU A 50 4.41 13.05 -8.28
C GLU A 50 3.35 14.15 -8.19
N VAL A 51 3.79 15.39 -7.91
CA VAL A 51 2.88 16.55 -7.85
C VAL A 51 2.27 16.82 -9.22
N ASP A 52 3.06 16.82 -10.29
CA ASP A 52 2.55 17.03 -11.66
C ASP A 52 1.50 15.98 -12.04
N SER A 53 1.74 14.71 -11.69
CA SER A 53 0.82 13.62 -11.97
C SER A 53 -0.51 13.79 -11.23
N VAL A 54 -0.46 14.19 -9.95
CA VAL A 54 -1.67 14.50 -9.17
C VAL A 54 -2.42 15.66 -9.79
N MET A 55 -1.74 16.79 -10.03
CA MET A 55 -2.36 18.00 -10.55
C MET A 55 -2.97 17.79 -11.95
N ALA A 56 -2.31 17.01 -12.82
CA ALA A 56 -2.83 16.69 -14.15
C ALA A 56 -4.03 15.74 -14.14
N SER A 57 -4.16 14.88 -13.11
CA SER A 57 -5.27 13.94 -12.98
C SER A 57 -6.59 14.58 -12.56
N LEU A 58 -6.54 15.80 -12.01
CA LEU A 58 -7.71 16.54 -11.57
C LEU A 58 -8.28 17.32 -12.77
N GLN A 59 -9.42 16.88 -13.32
CA GLN A 59 -10.05 17.50 -14.49
C GLN A 59 -10.77 18.84 -14.20
N GLN A 60 -10.20 19.73 -13.37
CA GLN A 60 -10.93 20.92 -12.92
C GLN A 60 -10.39 22.26 -13.45
N LYS A 61 -11.35 23.15 -13.73
CA LYS A 61 -11.23 24.59 -14.01
C LYS A 61 -10.60 25.40 -12.85
N ASN A 62 -10.20 24.75 -11.76
CA ASN A 62 -9.87 25.37 -10.48
C ASN A 62 -8.35 25.22 -10.24
N SER A 63 -7.73 26.19 -9.59
CA SER A 63 -6.28 26.30 -9.41
C SER A 63 -5.65 25.33 -8.39
N GLY A 64 -6.37 24.32 -7.89
CA GLY A 64 -5.84 23.43 -6.86
C GLY A 64 -6.70 22.21 -6.49
N VAL A 65 -6.33 21.53 -5.40
CA VAL A 65 -6.90 20.25 -4.95
C VAL A 65 -8.01 20.49 -3.93
N LEU A 66 -9.24 20.06 -4.24
CA LEU A 66 -10.38 20.12 -3.31
C LEU A 66 -10.27 19.09 -2.18
N LEU A 67 -11.01 19.31 -1.08
CA LEU A 67 -11.00 18.41 0.08
C LEU A 67 -11.32 16.96 -0.28
N GLU A 68 -12.41 16.69 -1.01
CA GLU A 68 -12.77 15.30 -1.33
C GLU A 68 -11.74 14.60 -2.23
N GLU A 69 -11.12 15.34 -3.16
CA GLU A 69 -10.03 14.82 -3.99
C GLU A 69 -8.79 14.53 -3.14
N PHE A 70 -8.44 15.45 -2.23
CA PHE A 70 -7.36 15.26 -1.27
C PHE A 70 -7.57 14.01 -0.41
N LEU A 71 -8.78 13.83 0.15
CA LEU A 71 -9.12 12.65 0.96
C LEU A 71 -8.96 11.35 0.16
N LYS A 72 -9.40 11.34 -1.10
CA LYS A 72 -9.26 10.18 -2.01
C LYS A 72 -7.79 9.88 -2.31
N LEU A 73 -7.00 10.90 -2.61
CA LEU A 73 -5.56 10.76 -2.88
C LEU A 73 -4.82 10.19 -1.67
N MET A 74 -5.05 10.73 -0.47
CA MET A 74 -4.37 10.28 0.75
C MET A 74 -4.81 8.88 1.18
N THR A 75 -6.08 8.54 0.99
CA THR A 75 -6.58 7.18 1.23
C THR A 75 -5.93 6.16 0.29
N THR A 76 -5.84 6.50 -1.00
CA THR A 76 -5.20 5.63 -2.01
C THR A 76 -3.72 5.46 -1.71
N LYS A 77 -3.04 6.54 -1.37
CA LYS A 77 -1.61 6.54 -1.02
C LYS A 77 -1.32 5.72 0.23
N LYS A 78 -2.10 5.89 1.30
CA LYS A 78 -1.96 5.09 2.52
C LYS A 78 -2.19 3.60 2.23
N SER A 79 -3.20 3.28 1.43
CA SER A 79 -3.46 1.89 1.02
C SER A 79 -2.27 1.29 0.25
N ALA A 80 -1.66 2.05 -0.65
CA ALA A 80 -0.46 1.63 -1.37
C ALA A 80 0.76 1.43 -0.44
N GLN A 81 0.96 2.32 0.54
CA GLN A 81 2.02 2.16 1.55
C GLN A 81 1.81 0.92 2.43
N LEU A 82 0.57 0.68 2.88
CA LEU A 82 0.21 -0.51 3.65
C LEU A 82 0.50 -1.76 2.84
N TYR A 83 0.03 -1.82 1.60
CA TYR A 83 0.27 -2.93 0.67
C TYR A 83 1.77 -3.21 0.48
N HIS A 84 2.57 -2.17 0.22
CA HIS A 84 4.03 -2.31 0.13
C HIS A 84 4.66 -2.79 1.44
N SER A 85 4.20 -2.29 2.59
CA SER A 85 4.72 -2.69 3.90
C SER A 85 4.38 -4.15 4.23
N GLU A 86 3.17 -4.61 3.94
CA GLU A 86 2.75 -6.00 4.15
C GLU A 86 3.55 -6.95 3.27
N ILE A 87 3.71 -6.62 1.98
CA ILE A 87 4.53 -7.43 1.07
C ILE A 87 5.98 -7.51 1.57
N ARG A 88 6.55 -6.39 2.04
CA ARG A 88 7.91 -6.36 2.56
C ARG A 88 8.05 -7.18 3.83
N GLN A 89 7.09 -7.09 4.75
CA GLN A 89 7.10 -7.88 5.98
C GLN A 89 7.01 -9.38 5.68
N ILE A 90 6.10 -9.77 4.78
CA ILE A 90 5.98 -11.18 4.42
C ILE A 90 7.22 -11.65 3.65
N PHE A 91 7.77 -10.85 2.75
CA PHE A 91 9.04 -11.18 2.09
C PHE A 91 10.17 -11.37 3.10
N THR A 92 10.30 -10.46 4.07
CA THR A 92 11.33 -10.52 5.13
C THR A 92 11.17 -11.77 5.99
N ALA A 93 9.93 -12.17 6.30
CA ALA A 93 9.67 -13.39 7.07
C ALA A 93 10.08 -14.67 6.32
N PHE A 94 10.13 -14.64 4.99
CA PHE A 94 10.46 -15.80 4.15
C PHE A 94 11.94 -15.79 3.74
N ASP A 95 12.56 -14.63 3.63
CA ASP A 95 13.98 -14.45 3.34
C ASP A 95 14.82 -14.60 4.62
N MET A 96 14.74 -15.79 5.24
CA MET A 96 15.42 -16.11 6.50
C MET A 96 16.95 -15.97 6.44
N GLN A 97 17.51 -15.98 5.23
CA GLN A 97 18.94 -15.81 4.98
C GLN A 97 19.29 -14.38 4.51
N CYS A 98 18.32 -13.47 4.48
CA CYS A 98 18.46 -12.06 4.10
C CYS A 98 19.19 -11.84 2.77
N ARG A 99 18.94 -12.69 1.77
CA ARG A 99 19.59 -12.62 0.45
C ARG A 99 18.97 -11.59 -0.48
N GLY A 100 17.79 -11.06 -0.17
CA GLY A 100 17.05 -10.14 -1.02
C GLY A 100 16.28 -10.82 -2.17
N PHE A 101 16.25 -12.16 -2.21
CA PHE A 101 15.45 -12.95 -3.14
C PHE A 101 15.00 -14.27 -2.50
N LEU A 102 13.81 -14.76 -2.89
CA LEU A 102 13.30 -16.07 -2.49
C LEU A 102 13.60 -17.11 -3.55
N THR A 103 14.28 -18.18 -3.15
CA THR A 103 14.49 -19.39 -3.96
C THR A 103 13.25 -20.28 -3.89
N LEU A 104 13.14 -21.25 -4.80
CA LEU A 104 12.10 -22.28 -4.73
C LEU A 104 12.16 -23.06 -3.42
N GLU A 105 13.34 -23.22 -2.83
CA GLU A 105 13.52 -23.91 -1.57
C GLU A 105 12.97 -23.11 -0.38
N ASP A 106 13.24 -21.80 -0.33
CA ASP A 106 12.64 -20.92 0.70
C ASP A 106 11.12 -20.92 0.61
N PHE A 107 10.60 -20.90 -0.62
CA PHE A 107 9.16 -20.98 -0.89
C PHE A 107 8.58 -22.31 -0.38
N LYS A 108 9.20 -23.45 -0.71
CA LYS A 108 8.77 -24.77 -0.21
C LYS A 108 8.79 -24.85 1.32
N LYS A 109 9.88 -24.43 1.96
CA LYS A 109 10.01 -24.45 3.43
C LYS A 109 8.92 -23.65 4.11
N ALA A 110 8.60 -22.48 3.59
CA ALA A 110 7.56 -21.65 4.18
C ALA A 110 6.14 -22.19 3.95
N PHE A 111 5.87 -22.83 2.81
CA PHE A 111 4.60 -23.53 2.59
C PHE A 111 4.46 -24.79 3.45
N ASP A 112 5.54 -25.56 3.63
CA ASP A 112 5.55 -26.71 4.53
C ASP A 112 5.23 -26.29 5.98
N ALA A 113 5.66 -25.09 6.41
CA ALA A 113 5.40 -24.56 7.74
C ALA A 113 3.96 -24.06 7.95
N VAL A 114 3.31 -23.52 6.90
CA VAL A 114 1.99 -22.85 7.02
C VAL A 114 0.85 -23.74 6.49
N THR A 115 1.12 -24.63 5.54
CA THR A 115 0.14 -25.51 4.91
C THR A 115 0.81 -26.82 4.43
N PRO A 116 1.22 -27.71 5.37
CA PRO A 116 1.95 -28.95 5.04
C PRO A 116 1.14 -29.94 4.18
N LYS A 117 -0.17 -29.75 4.09
CA LYS A 117 -1.07 -30.58 3.26
C LYS A 117 -1.16 -30.11 1.81
N LEU A 118 -0.63 -28.92 1.47
CA LEU A 118 -0.69 -28.41 0.12
C LEU A 118 0.26 -29.21 -0.80
N PRO A 119 -0.21 -29.76 -1.93
CA PRO A 119 0.63 -30.56 -2.80
C PRO A 119 1.80 -29.74 -3.37
N LYS A 120 3.01 -30.32 -3.33
CA LYS A 120 4.26 -29.68 -3.83
C LYS A 120 4.16 -29.21 -5.29
N ARG A 121 3.35 -29.87 -6.11
CA ARG A 121 3.07 -29.48 -7.50
C ARG A 121 2.45 -28.08 -7.59
N ILE A 122 1.52 -27.75 -6.70
CA ILE A 122 0.85 -26.44 -6.64
C ILE A 122 1.84 -25.35 -6.22
N ILE A 123 2.71 -25.64 -5.24
CA ILE A 123 3.75 -24.72 -4.78
C ILE A 123 4.74 -24.40 -5.91
N ILE A 124 5.15 -25.41 -6.69
CA ILE A 124 6.07 -25.25 -7.82
C ILE A 124 5.42 -24.47 -8.97
N GLU A 125 4.16 -24.75 -9.31
CA GLU A 125 3.41 -23.99 -10.32
C GLU A 125 3.23 -22.53 -9.89
N ALA A 126 2.89 -22.28 -8.62
CA ALA A 126 2.81 -20.94 -8.04
C ALA A 126 4.14 -20.18 -8.20
N PHE A 127 5.26 -20.80 -7.84
CA PHE A 127 6.60 -20.20 -8.00
C PHE A 127 6.95 -19.91 -9.48
N ARG A 128 6.59 -20.82 -10.40
CA ARG A 128 6.81 -20.61 -11.84
C ARG A 128 5.97 -19.45 -12.40
N LEU A 129 4.70 -19.36 -12.00
CA LEU A 129 3.80 -18.28 -12.41
C LEU A 129 4.29 -16.91 -11.96
N ILE A 130 4.82 -16.83 -10.74
CA ILE A 130 5.47 -15.63 -10.18
C ILE A 130 6.64 -15.19 -11.07
N ARG A 131 7.56 -16.12 -11.37
CA ARG A 131 8.78 -15.82 -12.12
C ARG A 131 8.51 -15.43 -13.57
N SER A 132 7.45 -15.97 -14.17
CA SER A 132 7.10 -15.75 -15.58
C SER A 132 6.25 -14.50 -15.84
N HIS A 133 5.48 -14.00 -14.87
CA HIS A 133 4.51 -12.91 -15.12
C HIS A 133 4.83 -11.59 -14.41
N GLY A 134 5.98 -11.50 -13.74
CA GLY A 134 6.37 -10.28 -13.01
C GLY A 134 5.48 -10.00 -11.79
N ARG A 135 6.01 -9.14 -10.90
CA ARG A 135 5.58 -8.73 -9.55
C ARG A 135 4.09 -8.88 -9.11
N GLY A 136 3.10 -8.81 -10.00
CA GLY A 136 1.67 -8.85 -9.65
C GLY A 136 1.15 -10.20 -9.11
N LYS A 137 1.75 -11.35 -9.47
CA LYS A 137 1.29 -12.67 -8.98
C LYS A 137 1.87 -13.09 -7.62
N LEU A 138 3.05 -12.58 -7.25
CA LEU A 138 3.68 -12.83 -5.95
C LEU A 138 2.74 -12.44 -4.81
N ILE A 139 2.04 -11.33 -4.98
CA ILE A 139 1.21 -10.71 -3.95
C ILE A 139 -0.11 -11.46 -3.77
N LYS A 140 -0.67 -12.00 -4.85
CA LYS A 140 -1.90 -12.80 -4.79
C LYS A 140 -1.66 -14.11 -4.04
N ILE A 141 -0.48 -14.71 -4.20
CA ILE A 141 -0.08 -15.92 -3.46
C ILE A 141 0.28 -15.58 -2.00
N LEU A 142 0.98 -14.47 -1.76
CA LEU A 142 1.22 -13.94 -0.41
C LEU A 142 -0.09 -13.66 0.36
N MET A 143 -1.10 -13.11 -0.32
CA MET A 143 -2.45 -12.91 0.24
C MET A 143 -3.12 -14.24 0.58
N VAL A 144 -3.00 -15.26 -0.27
CA VAL A 144 -3.52 -16.60 0.02
C VAL A 144 -2.84 -17.19 1.25
N MET A 145 -1.54 -16.95 1.43
CA MET A 145 -0.80 -17.39 2.62
C MET A 145 -1.21 -16.63 3.89
N SER A 146 -1.42 -15.32 3.80
CA SER A 146 -1.93 -14.50 4.91
C SER A 146 -3.34 -14.93 5.32
N ALA A 147 -4.23 -15.17 4.35
CA ALA A 147 -5.58 -15.68 4.59
C ALA A 147 -5.58 -17.09 5.22
N SER A 148 -4.66 -17.97 4.79
CA SER A 148 -4.53 -19.33 5.35
C SER A 148 -4.00 -19.33 6.78
N LYS A 149 -3.16 -18.35 7.16
CA LYS A 149 -2.70 -18.16 8.53
C LYS A 149 -3.83 -17.66 9.44
N SER A 150 -4.73 -16.84 8.91
CA SER A 150 -5.90 -16.34 9.64
C SER A 150 -7.01 -17.38 9.81
N LEU A 151 -7.09 -18.39 8.92
CA LEU A 151 -8.05 -19.50 9.00
C LEU A 151 -7.60 -20.65 9.92
N ASN A 152 -6.33 -20.70 10.33
CA ASN A 152 -5.79 -21.68 11.28
C ASN A 152 -5.67 -21.12 12.72
N LEU A 153 -6.16 -19.90 12.95
CA LEU A 153 -6.22 -19.24 14.26
C LEU A 153 -7.67 -19.12 14.81
N GLN A 154 -8.59 -19.93 14.27
CA GLN A 154 -9.89 -20.23 14.90
C GLN A 154 -10.00 -21.73 15.16
#